data_AF-A0A1J5F262-F1
#
_entry.id   AF-A0A1J5F262-F1
#
_cell.length_a   1.000
_cell.length_b   1.000
_cell.length_c   1.000
_cell.angle_alpha   90.00
_cell.angle_beta   90.00
_cell.angle_gamma   90.00
#
_symmetry.space_group_name_H-M   'P 1'
#
loop_
_entity.id
_entity.type
_entity.pdbx_description
1 polymer ?
#
loop_
_entity_poly.entity_id
_entity_poly.type
_entity_poly.pdbx_seq_one_letter_code
_entity_poly.pdbx_strand_id
1 'polypeptide(L)'
;MSGDLNTESDILPVVDLVLKGFREEIDAIDPGLIGLLHKRFVISQGNKTPVDVGILFEERKAWAMECGLDPDWIESFWKDIFSWMNIREGTQKIDKDIMNCLLRRFVVVEKVGKYKAEKNMPPLQPKRWEEVLETRKSLARERGLDEEWIEIIWNTIHKYACEVEERCKKSKFHISDCGCVNYEVPTQVVTILQ
;
A
#
# COMPACT_ATOMS: atom_id res chain seq x y z
N MET A 1 50.49 -13.92 -31.02
CA MET A 1 49.10 -14.03 -31.49
C MET A 1 48.24 -14.26 -30.27
N SER A 2 47.25 -13.40 -30.15
CA SER A 2 46.36 -13.14 -29.04
C SER A 2 45.53 -14.36 -28.65
N GLY A 3 45.18 -14.43 -27.36
CA GLY A 3 44.26 -15.42 -26.82
C GLY A 3 43.90 -15.06 -25.39
N ASP A 4 43.40 -13.84 -25.18
CA ASP A 4 42.78 -13.44 -23.92
C ASP A 4 41.51 -14.27 -23.74
N LEU A 5 41.56 -15.26 -22.85
CA LEU A 5 40.37 -15.87 -22.29
C LEU A 5 39.86 -14.89 -21.22
N ASN A 6 38.97 -13.99 -21.63
CA ASN A 6 38.08 -13.29 -20.72
C ASN A 6 37.27 -14.33 -19.96
N THR A 7 37.70 -14.63 -18.73
CA THR A 7 36.79 -15.13 -17.70
C THR A 7 35.89 -13.95 -17.32
N GLU A 8 34.83 -13.73 -18.09
CA GLU A 8 33.61 -13.14 -17.56
C GLU A 8 33.16 -14.09 -16.45
N SER A 9 33.68 -13.82 -15.25
CA SER A 9 33.25 -14.45 -14.03
C SER A 9 31.74 -14.37 -13.98
N ASP A 10 31.11 -15.53 -13.81
CA ASP A 10 29.72 -15.70 -13.43
C ASP A 10 29.35 -14.71 -12.31
N ILE A 11 28.82 -13.55 -12.69
CA ILE A 11 28.15 -12.67 -11.74
C ILE A 11 26.76 -13.28 -11.55
N LEU A 12 26.68 -14.24 -10.64
CA LEU A 12 25.41 -14.60 -9.99
C LEU A 12 24.67 -13.30 -9.66
N PRO A 13 23.36 -13.18 -9.95
CA PRO A 13 22.64 -11.95 -9.66
C PRO A 13 22.78 -11.70 -8.16
N VAL A 14 23.53 -10.67 -7.81
CA VAL A 14 23.68 -10.26 -6.42
C VAL A 14 22.27 -9.98 -5.95
N VAL A 15 21.76 -10.84 -5.05
CA VAL A 15 20.45 -10.64 -4.45
C VAL A 15 20.51 -9.28 -3.77
N ASP A 16 19.75 -8.34 -4.29
CA ASP A 16 19.68 -7.00 -3.73
C ASP A 16 18.92 -7.06 -2.41
N LEU A 17 19.65 -7.35 -1.33
CA LEU A 17 19.10 -7.56 0.01
C LEU A 17 18.36 -6.32 0.53
N VAL A 18 18.77 -5.11 0.09
CA VAL A 18 18.13 -3.86 0.50
C VAL A 18 16.75 -3.74 -0.14
N LEU A 19 16.68 -3.86 -1.47
CA LEU A 19 15.40 -3.82 -2.17
C LEU A 19 14.49 -4.98 -1.76
N LYS A 20 15.07 -6.16 -1.49
CA LYS A 20 14.34 -7.31 -0.95
C LYS A 20 13.72 -6.99 0.40
N GLY A 21 14.48 -6.40 1.33
CA GLY A 21 13.97 -6.02 2.66
C GLY A 21 12.79 -5.07 2.60
N PHE A 22 12.84 -4.02 1.77
CA PHE A 22 11.69 -3.12 1.60
C PHE A 22 10.47 -3.80 0.97
N ARG A 23 10.68 -4.76 0.06
CA ARG A 23 9.57 -5.55 -0.50
C ARG A 23 8.94 -6.45 0.56
N GLU A 24 9.76 -7.08 1.40
CA GLU A 24 9.29 -7.89 2.53
C GLU A 24 8.51 -7.04 3.55
N GLU A 25 8.93 -5.78 3.80
CA GLU A 25 8.16 -4.83 4.62
C GLU A 25 6.78 -4.54 4.01
N ILE A 26 6.67 -4.28 2.70
CA ILE A 26 5.39 -4.11 2.01
C ILE A 26 4.55 -5.40 2.10
N ASP A 27 5.19 -6.55 1.90
CA ASP A 27 4.56 -7.87 2.03
C ASP A 27 4.02 -8.16 3.42
N ALA A 28 4.64 -7.62 4.47
CA ALA A 28 4.15 -7.73 5.84
C ALA A 28 2.97 -6.79 6.14
N ILE A 29 2.85 -5.67 5.42
CA ILE A 29 1.78 -4.67 5.62
C ILE A 29 0.47 -5.10 4.92
N ASP A 30 0.58 -5.57 3.68
CA ASP A 30 -0.57 -5.85 2.83
C ASP A 30 -1.60 -6.83 3.43
N PRO A 31 -1.21 -7.92 4.13
CA PRO A 31 -2.15 -8.77 4.84
C PRO A 31 -2.95 -8.03 5.92
N GLY A 32 -2.37 -7.02 6.57
CA GLY A 32 -3.09 -6.17 7.52
C GLY A 32 -4.16 -5.34 6.80
N LEU A 33 -3.81 -4.75 5.66
CA LEU A 33 -4.72 -3.94 4.84
C LEU A 33 -5.92 -4.76 4.33
N ILE A 34 -5.68 -5.96 3.78
CA ILE A 34 -6.76 -6.88 3.36
C ILE A 34 -7.67 -7.21 4.55
N GLY A 35 -7.11 -7.34 5.74
CA GLY A 35 -7.87 -7.69 6.94
C GLY A 35 -8.78 -6.56 7.38
N LEU A 36 -8.31 -5.32 7.26
CA LEU A 36 -9.11 -4.13 7.50
C LEU A 36 -10.23 -3.98 6.45
N LEU A 37 -9.94 -4.24 5.18
CA LEU A 37 -10.95 -4.25 4.11
C LEU A 37 -12.02 -5.31 4.37
N HIS A 38 -11.64 -6.52 4.80
CA HIS A 38 -12.58 -7.57 5.18
C HIS A 38 -13.47 -7.13 6.37
N LYS A 39 -12.87 -6.62 7.45
CA LYS A 39 -13.63 -6.12 8.60
C LYS A 39 -14.59 -5.01 8.20
N ARG A 40 -14.14 -4.08 7.34
CA ARG A 40 -14.98 -3.02 6.78
C ARG A 40 -16.16 -3.60 5.99
N PHE A 41 -15.89 -4.59 5.14
CA PHE A 41 -16.91 -5.28 4.35
C PHE A 41 -17.98 -5.88 5.25
N VAL A 42 -17.60 -6.60 6.31
CA VAL A 42 -18.55 -7.18 7.29
C VAL A 42 -19.42 -6.11 7.94
N ILE A 43 -18.84 -5.01 8.43
CA ILE A 43 -19.62 -3.89 9.00
C ILE A 43 -20.56 -3.30 7.94
N SER A 44 -20.09 -3.19 6.69
CA SER A 44 -20.86 -2.65 5.58
C SER A 44 -22.07 -3.49 5.15
N GLN A 45 -22.29 -4.68 5.72
CA GLN A 45 -23.51 -5.48 5.49
C GLN A 45 -24.67 -5.15 6.47
N GLY A 46 -24.46 -4.28 7.47
CA GLY A 46 -25.47 -3.95 8.50
C GLY A 46 -26.66 -3.07 8.06
N ASN A 47 -27.30 -2.38 9.02
CA ASN A 47 -28.37 -1.41 8.73
C ASN A 47 -27.81 -0.06 8.26
N LYS A 48 -28.53 0.63 7.36
CA LYS A 48 -28.08 1.93 6.82
C LYS A 48 -28.25 2.99 7.89
N THR A 49 -27.17 3.68 8.22
CA THR A 49 -27.18 4.87 9.09
C THR A 49 -26.88 6.10 8.23
N PRO A 50 -27.54 7.25 8.46
CA PRO A 50 -27.20 8.48 7.75
C PRO A 50 -25.79 8.92 8.12
N VAL A 51 -24.89 8.99 7.13
CA VAL A 51 -23.53 9.51 7.29
C VAL A 51 -23.33 10.60 6.25
N ASP A 52 -22.85 11.77 6.68
CA ASP A 52 -22.48 12.84 5.76
C ASP A 52 -21.18 12.49 5.04
N VAL A 53 -21.30 12.11 3.77
CA VAL A 53 -20.18 11.67 2.95
C VAL A 53 -19.30 12.85 2.52
N GLY A 54 -19.85 14.07 2.44
CA GLY A 54 -19.10 15.26 2.06
C GLY A 54 -18.04 15.59 3.10
N ILE A 55 -18.42 15.59 4.38
CA ILE A 55 -17.50 15.82 5.50
C ILE A 55 -16.37 14.77 5.51
N LEU A 56 -16.70 13.50 5.28
CA LEU A 56 -15.70 12.42 5.25
C LEU A 56 -14.64 12.62 4.16
N PHE A 57 -15.04 13.08 2.96
CA PHE A 57 -14.08 13.35 1.90
C PHE A 57 -13.17 14.52 2.23
N GLU A 58 -13.70 15.60 2.83
CA GLU A 58 -12.87 16.73 3.27
C GLU A 58 -11.87 16.32 4.35
N GLU A 59 -12.30 15.56 5.37
CA GLU A 59 -11.40 15.02 6.40
C GLU A 59 -10.26 14.17 5.82
N ARG A 60 -10.57 13.34 4.82
CA ARG A 60 -9.58 12.45 4.19
C ARG A 60 -8.60 13.18 3.30
N LYS A 61 -9.07 14.19 2.56
CA LYS A 61 -8.18 15.06 1.77
C LYS A 61 -7.25 15.86 2.67
N ALA A 62 -7.78 16.42 3.77
CA ALA A 62 -6.96 17.13 4.75
C ALA A 62 -5.88 16.20 5.33
N TRP A 63 -6.26 14.99 5.76
CA TRP A 63 -5.31 13.96 6.20
C TRP A 63 -4.26 13.61 5.14
N ALA A 64 -4.67 13.49 3.87
CA ALA A 64 -3.75 13.18 2.77
C ALA A 64 -2.70 14.28 2.61
N MET A 65 -3.13 15.54 2.60
CA MET A 65 -2.24 16.69 2.50
C MET A 65 -1.27 16.77 3.68
N GLU A 66 -1.75 16.57 4.91
CA GLU A 66 -0.90 16.49 6.11
C GLU A 66 0.16 15.40 5.95
N CYS A 67 -0.24 14.24 5.40
CA CYS A 67 0.60 13.08 5.10
C CYS A 67 1.57 13.22 3.93
N GLY A 68 1.55 14.33 3.20
CA GLY A 68 2.29 14.45 1.94
C GLY A 68 1.81 13.46 0.87
N LEU A 69 0.59 12.93 1.02
CA LEU A 69 -0.10 12.13 0.02
C LEU A 69 -0.94 13.05 -0.88
N ASP A 70 -1.33 12.50 -2.02
CA ASP A 70 -2.12 13.21 -3.01
C ASP A 70 -3.60 13.19 -2.59
N PRO A 71 -4.23 14.36 -2.32
CA PRO A 71 -5.62 14.42 -1.90
C PRO A 71 -6.59 13.93 -2.99
N ASP A 72 -6.28 14.14 -4.26
CA ASP A 72 -7.15 13.72 -5.37
C ASP A 72 -7.13 12.20 -5.51
N TRP A 73 -5.95 11.58 -5.35
CA TRP A 73 -5.83 10.12 -5.30
C TRP A 73 -6.61 9.54 -4.11
N ILE A 74 -6.50 10.14 -2.93
CA ILE A 74 -7.23 9.67 -1.74
C ILE A 74 -8.74 9.80 -1.91
N GLU A 75 -9.22 10.90 -2.49
CA GLU A 75 -10.64 11.05 -2.82
C GLU A 75 -11.10 9.96 -3.80
N SER A 76 -10.36 9.73 -4.88
CA SER A 76 -10.67 8.68 -5.88
C SER A 76 -10.69 7.29 -5.25
N PHE A 77 -9.67 6.95 -4.46
CA PHE A 77 -9.57 5.65 -3.78
C PHE A 77 -10.78 5.38 -2.88
N TRP A 78 -11.23 6.39 -2.14
CA TRP A 78 -12.39 6.24 -1.27
C TRP A 78 -13.71 6.25 -2.00
N LYS A 79 -13.83 6.97 -3.13
CA LYS A 79 -14.99 6.85 -4.04
C LYS A 79 -15.15 5.42 -4.53
N ASP A 80 -14.05 4.77 -4.94
CA ASP A 80 -14.08 3.38 -5.37
C ASP A 80 -14.54 2.47 -4.21
N ILE A 81 -13.93 2.57 -3.03
CA ILE A 81 -14.34 1.79 -1.86
C ILE A 81 -15.83 1.99 -1.55
N PHE A 82 -16.32 3.23 -1.60
CA PHE A 82 -17.71 3.54 -1.30
C PHE A 82 -18.70 3.06 -2.36
N SER A 83 -18.26 3.00 -3.63
CA SER A 83 -19.04 2.41 -4.72
C SER A 83 -19.31 0.92 -4.48
N TRP A 84 -18.38 0.21 -3.85
CA TRP A 84 -18.48 -1.24 -3.60
C TRP A 84 -19.03 -1.59 -2.21
N MET A 85 -18.79 -0.73 -1.22
CA MET A 85 -19.16 -0.97 0.17
C MET A 85 -19.77 0.28 0.81
N ASN A 86 -21.04 0.16 1.19
CA ASN A 86 -21.79 1.22 1.85
C ASN A 86 -21.06 1.76 3.08
N ILE A 87 -21.15 3.08 3.26
CA ILE A 87 -20.68 3.76 4.48
C ILE A 87 -21.71 3.54 5.57
N ARG A 88 -21.23 3.22 6.78
CA ARG A 88 -22.08 3.01 7.95
C ARG A 88 -21.43 3.59 9.19
N GLU A 89 -22.21 3.80 10.23
CA GLU A 89 -21.69 4.06 11.55
C GLU A 89 -20.79 2.89 11.98
N GLY A 90 -19.58 3.21 12.45
CA GLY A 90 -18.56 2.23 12.81
C GLY A 90 -17.55 1.92 11.71
N THR A 91 -17.84 2.21 10.43
CA THR A 91 -16.81 2.08 9.38
C THR A 91 -15.73 3.15 9.53
N GLN A 92 -16.03 4.31 10.12
CA GLN A 92 -15.10 5.43 10.25
C GLN A 92 -13.82 5.06 11.00
N LYS A 93 -13.94 4.24 12.06
CA LYS A 93 -12.77 3.76 12.80
C LYS A 93 -11.90 2.85 11.92
N ILE A 94 -12.53 1.92 11.20
CA ILE A 94 -11.81 1.04 10.28
C ILE A 94 -11.22 1.83 9.12
N ASP A 95 -11.91 2.86 8.63
CA ASP A 95 -11.43 3.70 7.55
C ASP A 95 -10.15 4.45 7.97
N LYS A 96 -10.08 4.94 9.21
CA LYS A 96 -8.86 5.50 9.80
C LYS A 96 -7.74 4.45 9.91
N ASP A 97 -8.07 3.23 10.33
CA ASP A 97 -7.09 2.14 10.40
C ASP A 97 -6.55 1.79 8.99
N ILE A 98 -7.40 1.81 7.95
CA ILE A 98 -7.01 1.63 6.54
C ILE A 98 -6.08 2.76 6.08
N MET A 99 -6.44 4.02 6.37
CA MET A 99 -5.62 5.19 6.04
C MET A 99 -4.23 5.09 6.65
N ASN A 100 -4.13 4.76 7.94
CA ASN A 100 -2.85 4.59 8.62
C ASN A 100 -2.04 3.41 8.05
N CYS A 101 -2.70 2.32 7.67
CA CYS A 101 -2.05 1.18 7.03
C CYS A 101 -1.48 1.55 5.65
N LEU A 102 -2.22 2.32 4.85
CA LEU A 102 -1.77 2.87 3.57
C LEU A 102 -0.58 3.82 3.75
N LEU A 103 -0.62 4.72 4.74
CA LEU A 103 0.49 5.62 5.02
C LEU A 103 1.78 4.85 5.32
N ARG A 104 1.71 3.85 6.21
CA ARG A 104 2.85 2.97 6.52
C ARG A 104 3.39 2.30 5.26
N ARG A 105 2.51 1.82 4.39
CA ARG A 105 2.89 1.23 3.10
C ARG A 105 3.61 2.24 2.21
N PHE A 106 3.09 3.45 2.06
CA PHE A 106 3.68 4.48 1.19
C PHE A 106 4.99 5.07 1.71
N VAL A 107 5.20 5.09 3.03
CA VAL A 107 6.53 5.37 3.61
C VAL A 107 7.56 4.36 3.13
N VAL A 108 7.22 3.06 3.07
CA VAL A 108 8.15 2.03 2.56
C VAL A 108 8.31 2.17 1.04
N VAL A 109 7.23 2.45 0.29
CA VAL A 109 7.30 2.72 -1.16
C VAL A 109 8.23 3.89 -1.47
N GLU A 110 8.24 4.94 -0.66
CA GLU A 110 9.19 6.04 -0.83
C GLU A 110 10.64 5.57 -0.67
N LYS A 111 10.94 4.71 0.32
CA LYS A 111 12.28 4.09 0.46
C LYS A 111 12.64 3.28 -0.77
N VAL A 112 11.70 2.50 -1.31
CA VAL A 112 11.86 1.75 -2.57
C VAL A 112 12.16 2.70 -3.73
N GLY A 113 11.40 3.79 -3.87
CA GLY A 113 11.57 4.79 -4.92
C GLY A 113 12.93 5.47 -4.88
N LYS A 114 13.37 5.93 -3.68
CA LYS A 114 14.70 6.51 -3.46
C LYS A 114 15.80 5.52 -3.84
N TYR A 115 15.70 4.29 -3.35
CA TYR A 115 16.68 3.24 -3.65
C TYR A 115 16.75 2.92 -5.16
N LYS A 116 15.60 2.73 -5.82
CA LYS A 116 15.55 2.48 -7.26
C LYS A 116 16.08 3.66 -8.06
N ALA A 117 15.79 4.90 -7.66
CA ALA A 117 16.32 6.09 -8.30
C ALA A 117 17.86 6.14 -8.23
N GLU A 118 18.45 5.88 -7.06
CA GLU A 118 19.90 5.81 -6.86
C GLU A 118 20.56 4.72 -7.73
N LYS A 119 19.85 3.61 -7.95
CA LYS A 119 20.33 2.48 -8.76
C LYS A 119 19.88 2.52 -10.23
N ASN A 120 19.24 3.60 -10.67
CA ASN A 120 18.66 3.74 -12.02
C ASN A 120 17.70 2.59 -12.41
N MET A 121 16.95 2.06 -11.45
CA MET A 121 15.96 1.01 -11.69
C MET A 121 14.59 1.61 -12.07
N PRO A 122 13.81 0.94 -12.95
CA PRO A 122 12.46 1.36 -13.23
C PRO A 122 11.52 1.06 -12.05
N PRO A 123 10.52 1.91 -11.79
CA PRO A 123 9.55 1.67 -10.73
C PRO A 123 8.69 0.43 -10.98
N LEU A 124 8.16 0.30 -12.20
CA LEU A 124 7.41 -0.89 -12.58
C LEU A 124 8.36 -2.08 -12.85
N GLN A 125 8.12 -3.17 -12.13
CA GLN A 125 8.80 -4.45 -12.30
C GLN A 125 7.74 -5.55 -12.47
N PRO A 126 7.31 -5.86 -13.70
CA PRO A 126 6.07 -6.62 -13.96
C PRO A 126 5.99 -7.98 -13.26
N LYS A 127 7.05 -8.79 -13.31
CA LYS A 127 7.09 -10.10 -12.64
C LYS A 127 6.84 -10.00 -11.14
N ARG A 128 7.47 -9.02 -10.48
CA ARG A 128 7.26 -8.77 -9.05
C ARG A 128 5.83 -8.32 -8.77
N TRP A 129 5.27 -7.48 -9.63
CA TRP A 129 3.89 -7.03 -9.47
C TRP A 129 2.89 -8.18 -9.60
N GLU A 130 3.06 -9.05 -10.60
CA GLU A 130 2.24 -10.25 -10.79
C GLU A 130 2.25 -11.15 -9.55
N GLU A 131 3.44 -11.41 -8.96
CA GLU A 131 3.57 -12.16 -7.70
C GLU A 131 2.83 -11.48 -6.53
N VAL A 132 2.96 -10.16 -6.37
CA VAL A 132 2.21 -9.42 -5.35
C VAL A 132 0.72 -9.62 -5.56
N LEU A 133 0.24 -9.34 -6.77
CA LEU A 133 -1.18 -9.33 -7.07
C LEU A 133 -1.83 -10.69 -6.80
N GLU A 134 -1.21 -11.77 -7.29
CA GLU A 134 -1.72 -13.13 -7.10
C GLU A 134 -1.73 -13.56 -5.62
N THR A 135 -0.71 -13.20 -4.84
CA THR A 135 -0.71 -13.50 -3.40
C THR A 135 -1.82 -12.76 -2.65
N ARG A 136 -2.17 -11.53 -3.07
CA ARG A 136 -3.24 -10.75 -2.43
C ARG A 136 -4.63 -11.21 -2.84
N LYS A 137 -4.80 -11.64 -4.10
CA LYS A 137 -6.03 -12.30 -4.56
C LYS A 137 -6.27 -13.60 -3.79
N SER A 138 -5.25 -14.44 -3.62
CA SER A 138 -5.37 -15.66 -2.79
C SER A 138 -5.79 -15.34 -1.35
N LEU A 139 -5.13 -14.38 -0.70
CA LEU A 139 -5.46 -13.98 0.67
C LEU A 139 -6.86 -13.35 0.79
N ALA A 140 -7.31 -12.63 -0.23
CA ALA A 140 -8.66 -12.10 -0.31
C ALA A 140 -9.70 -13.22 -0.34
N ARG A 141 -9.51 -14.21 -1.24
CA ARG A 141 -10.36 -15.40 -1.35
C ARG A 141 -10.46 -16.13 -0.01
N GLU A 142 -9.32 -16.37 0.65
CA GLU A 142 -9.27 -17.03 1.97
C GLU A 142 -10.05 -16.28 3.05
N ARG A 143 -10.19 -14.96 2.90
CA ARG A 143 -10.95 -14.09 3.81
C ARG A 143 -12.37 -13.80 3.33
N GLY A 144 -12.85 -14.49 2.29
CA GLY A 144 -14.18 -14.29 1.73
C GLY A 144 -14.39 -12.92 1.08
N LEU A 145 -13.30 -12.27 0.64
CA LEU A 145 -13.37 -11.09 -0.22
C LEU A 145 -13.31 -11.53 -1.69
N ASP A 146 -14.01 -10.78 -2.53
CA ASP A 146 -14.00 -10.99 -3.98
C ASP A 146 -12.61 -10.64 -4.57
N GLU A 147 -12.10 -11.52 -5.43
CA GLU A 147 -10.77 -11.39 -6.02
C GLU A 147 -10.68 -10.29 -7.07
N GLU A 148 -11.71 -10.15 -7.91
CA GLU A 148 -11.74 -9.11 -8.94
C GLU A 148 -11.77 -7.74 -8.28
N TRP A 149 -12.55 -7.61 -7.20
CA TRP A 149 -12.58 -6.41 -6.39
C TRP A 149 -11.22 -6.09 -5.76
N ILE A 150 -10.56 -7.08 -5.16
CA ILE A 150 -9.22 -6.86 -4.58
C ILE A 150 -8.18 -6.54 -5.66
N GLU A 151 -8.29 -7.12 -6.84
CA GLU A 151 -7.42 -6.80 -7.97
C GLU A 151 -7.55 -5.33 -8.39
N ILE A 152 -8.77 -4.79 -8.48
CA ILE A 152 -9.02 -3.37 -8.75
C ILE A 152 -8.34 -2.49 -7.68
N ILE A 153 -8.58 -2.79 -6.40
CA ILE A 153 -8.02 -2.03 -5.28
C ILE A 153 -6.48 -2.06 -5.30
N TRP A 154 -5.88 -3.23 -5.51
CA TRP A 154 -4.42 -3.36 -5.51
C TRP A 154 -3.79 -2.67 -6.72
N ASN A 155 -4.43 -2.71 -7.89
CA ASN A 155 -3.98 -1.96 -9.07
C ASN A 155 -4.02 -0.44 -8.81
N THR A 156 -5.07 0.09 -8.17
CA THR A 156 -5.16 1.51 -7.78
C THR A 156 -4.03 1.90 -6.81
N ILE A 157 -3.76 1.07 -5.81
CA ILE A 157 -2.65 1.27 -4.85
C ILE A 157 -1.29 1.20 -5.54
N HIS A 158 -1.08 0.25 -6.45
CA HIS A 158 0.18 0.06 -7.15
C HIS A 158 0.48 1.19 -8.14
N LYS A 159 -0.52 1.64 -8.89
CA LYS A 159 -0.37 2.80 -9.77
C LYS A 159 0.15 4.01 -9.01
N TYR A 160 -0.47 4.32 -7.87
CA TYR A 160 -0.02 5.42 -7.04
C TYR A 160 1.36 5.18 -6.41
N ALA A 161 1.69 3.93 -6.06
CA ALA A 161 3.03 3.59 -5.61
C ALA A 161 4.09 3.88 -6.69
N CYS A 162 3.83 3.53 -7.95
CA CYS A 162 4.71 3.88 -9.06
C CYS A 162 4.85 5.39 -9.24
N GLU A 163 3.76 6.16 -9.09
CA GLU A 163 3.81 7.63 -9.13
C GLU A 163 4.67 8.21 -8.00
N VAL A 164 4.54 7.69 -6.77
CA VAL A 164 5.41 8.04 -5.63
C VAL A 164 6.88 7.78 -5.97
N GLU A 165 7.20 6.59 -6.49
CA GLU A 165 8.57 6.23 -6.87
C GLU A 165 9.12 7.15 -7.99
N GLU A 166 8.29 7.52 -8.96
CA GLU A 166 8.67 8.45 -10.02
C GLU A 166 8.97 9.86 -9.50
N ARG A 167 8.24 10.32 -8.47
CA ARG A 167 8.51 11.61 -7.80
C ARG A 167 9.89 11.62 -7.13
N CYS A 168 10.31 10.50 -6.54
CA CYS A 168 11.63 10.37 -5.90
C CYS A 168 12.81 10.55 -6.88
N LYS A 169 12.62 10.29 -8.18
CA LYS A 169 13.65 10.54 -9.20
C LYS A 169 13.89 12.03 -9.48
N LYS A 170 12.88 12.86 -9.26
CA LYS A 170 12.86 14.27 -9.73
C LYS A 170 13.22 15.29 -8.64
N SER A 171 13.12 14.95 -7.34
CA SER A 171 13.42 15.85 -6.21
C SER A 171 13.45 15.12 -4.84
N LYS A 172 14.05 15.73 -3.81
CA LYS A 172 14.10 15.27 -2.40
C LYS A 172 12.75 15.44 -1.68
N PHE A 173 11.70 14.76 -2.13
CA PHE A 173 10.43 14.69 -1.40
C PHE A 173 10.46 13.58 -0.33
N HIS A 174 9.80 13.81 0.80
CA HIS A 174 9.79 12.94 1.96
C HIS A 174 8.37 12.84 2.55
N ILE A 175 7.63 11.79 2.21
CA ILE A 175 6.46 11.31 2.97
C ILE A 175 6.88 11.10 4.45
N SER A 176 8.14 10.74 4.68
CA SER A 176 8.74 10.59 6.01
C SER A 176 8.82 11.87 6.85
N ASP A 177 8.57 13.05 6.29
CA ASP A 177 8.59 14.32 7.05
C ASP A 177 7.24 14.63 7.73
N CYS A 178 6.22 13.78 7.56
CA CYS A 178 4.96 13.90 8.33
C CYS A 178 5.18 13.56 9.80
N GLY A 179 4.70 14.42 10.72
CA GLY A 179 4.62 14.10 12.16
C GLY A 179 3.70 12.92 12.52
N CYS A 180 3.08 12.32 11.52
CA CYS A 180 2.04 11.29 11.55
C CYS A 180 2.63 9.87 11.62
N VAL A 181 3.93 9.75 11.31
CA VAL A 181 4.69 8.49 11.32
C VAL A 181 4.96 7.99 12.76
N ASN A 182 4.70 8.83 13.78
CA ASN A 182 4.82 8.49 15.20
C ASN A 182 3.54 7.96 15.86
N TYR A 183 2.50 7.58 15.09
CA TYR A 183 1.36 6.88 15.68
C TYR A 183 1.79 5.43 16.00
N GLU A 184 2.18 5.18 17.24
CA GLU A 184 2.38 3.83 17.77
C GLU A 184 1.16 2.98 17.40
N VAL A 185 1.40 1.86 16.72
CA VAL A 185 0.39 0.83 16.53
C VAL A 185 0.02 0.35 17.94
N PRO A 186 -1.25 0.43 18.39
CA PRO A 186 -1.65 -0.20 19.64
C PRO A 186 -1.36 -1.70 19.50
N THR A 187 -0.34 -2.17 20.19
CA THR A 187 0.09 -3.57 20.21
C THR A 187 -0.88 -4.36 21.09
N GLN A 188 -2.13 -4.48 20.65
CA GLN A 188 -3.14 -5.29 21.32
C GLN A 188 -4.01 -6.03 20.30
N VAL A 189 -3.39 -6.89 19.49
CA VAL A 189 -4.08 -8.09 18.99
C VAL A 189 -3.08 -9.26 18.83
N VAL A 190 -2.35 -9.56 19.89
CA VAL A 190 -1.79 -10.91 20.10
C VAL A 190 -2.20 -11.29 21.51
N THR A 191 -3.22 -12.15 21.61
CA THR A 191 -3.58 -13.09 22.68
C THR A 191 -5.11 -13.17 22.81
N ILE A 192 -5.76 -13.97 21.96
CA ILE A 192 -6.89 -14.82 22.38
C ILE A 192 -6.81 -16.12 21.58
N LEU A 193 -5.91 -17.00 22.01
CA LEU A 193 -6.04 -18.45 21.92
C LEU A 193 -5.35 -19.04 23.15
N GLN A 194 -6.07 -19.01 24.28
CA GLN A 194 -6.00 -19.98 25.38
C GLN A 194 -7.41 -20.18 25.90
#